data_AF-A0AAW4JJD6-F1
#
_entry.id   AF-A0AAW4JJD6-F1
#
_cell.length_a   1.000
_cell.length_b   1.000
_cell.length_c   1.000
_cell.angle_alpha   90.00
_cell.angle_beta   90.00
_cell.angle_gamma   90.00
#
_symmetry.space_group_name_H-M   'P 1'
#
loop_
_entity.id
_entity.type
_entity.pdbx_description
1 polymer ?
#
loop_
_entity_poly.entity_id
_entity_poly.type
_entity_poly.pdbx_seq_one_letter_code
_entity_poly.pdbx_strand_id
1 'polypeptide(L)'
;MTDQSPPPIPSAQHQTSLSPHEILHSANSGMIVERVGQLRNEFRSEGRTFAREIAEYINTKQVGVASAFVYEETFGVKDRIHWFIHMSSMDQYETLVHMGDSDESYRNTFSRNYIPEEKGGGTWARLFLDGSLRETVLLPQFWGMYGTRTEHGAEEHSEVFRSQGNSTLPGAQAQTDIPADQIMHSANAGIVIHRTAEIVYDFRSEARQFAREAADAINRNLPGEATAFLYEEAFGTQDRIHWLIHLKSLATYQRLLELHVRDASVRDIFFRQRIEPERGGGSWARMFVQGSMTDTALTPQHWGMYATAPEAGR
;
A
#
# COMPACT_ATOMS: atom_id res chain seq x y z
N MET A 1 -2.50 1.30 -32.59
CA MET A 1 -1.89 2.56 -32.10
C MET A 1 -2.23 2.67 -30.64
N THR A 2 -1.32 2.24 -29.77
CA THR A 2 -1.47 2.36 -28.33
C THR A 2 -1.24 3.82 -27.97
N ASP A 3 -2.27 4.44 -27.43
CA ASP A 3 -2.21 5.80 -26.91
C ASP A 3 -1.22 5.82 -25.74
N GLN A 4 0.02 6.25 -26.02
CA GLN A 4 1.10 6.43 -25.06
C GLN A 4 1.04 7.82 -24.42
N SER A 5 -0.16 8.33 -24.17
CA SER A 5 -0.31 9.53 -23.35
C SER A 5 0.26 9.20 -21.94
N PRO A 6 1.22 9.97 -21.42
CA PRO A 6 1.74 9.77 -20.07
C PRO A 6 0.57 9.79 -19.08
N PRO A 7 0.64 9.02 -17.98
CA PRO A 7 -0.41 9.05 -16.98
C PRO A 7 -0.62 10.51 -16.53
N PRO A 8 -1.88 10.98 -16.40
CA PRO A 8 -2.18 12.38 -16.08
C PRO A 8 -1.62 12.82 -14.71
N ILE A 9 -1.17 11.86 -13.90
CA ILE A 9 -0.49 12.04 -12.62
C ILE A 9 0.83 11.26 -12.70
N PRO A 10 1.99 11.88 -12.41
CA PRO A 10 3.26 11.16 -12.34
C PRO A 10 3.19 10.03 -11.31
N SER A 11 3.67 8.84 -11.68
CA SER A 11 3.76 7.71 -10.75
C SER A 11 4.84 7.93 -9.70
N ALA A 12 4.79 7.15 -8.61
CA ALA A 12 5.77 7.25 -7.53
C ALA A 12 7.20 6.85 -7.98
N GLN A 13 7.35 6.10 -9.08
CA GLN A 13 8.65 5.78 -9.67
C GLN A 13 9.47 7.03 -10.01
N HIS A 14 8.81 8.14 -10.36
CA HIS A 14 9.49 9.42 -10.62
C HIS A 14 10.06 10.10 -9.36
N GLN A 15 9.83 9.55 -8.17
CA GLN A 15 10.39 10.06 -6.91
C GLN A 15 11.83 9.58 -6.67
N THR A 16 12.34 8.64 -7.47
CA THR A 16 13.66 8.04 -7.32
C THR A 16 14.38 7.97 -8.67
N SER A 17 15.72 7.91 -8.63
CA SER A 17 16.57 7.66 -9.78
C SER A 17 16.85 6.17 -10.03
N LEU A 18 16.42 5.29 -9.12
CA LEU A 18 16.58 3.85 -9.27
C LEU A 18 15.85 3.33 -10.50
N SER A 19 16.45 2.32 -11.13
CA SER A 19 15.80 1.65 -12.25
C SER A 19 14.63 0.77 -11.76
N PRO A 20 13.61 0.50 -12.60
CA PRO A 20 12.43 -0.27 -12.17
C PRO A 20 12.73 -1.65 -11.58
N HIS A 21 13.85 -2.29 -11.95
CA HIS A 21 14.22 -3.62 -11.44
C HIS A 21 14.92 -3.59 -10.07
N GLU A 22 15.41 -2.42 -9.65
CA GLU A 22 16.03 -2.22 -8.32
C GLU A 22 15.01 -1.80 -7.26
N ILE A 23 13.78 -1.48 -7.68
CA ILE A 23 12.73 -0.94 -6.82
C ILE A 23 11.92 -2.07 -6.18
N LEU A 24 11.80 -2.01 -4.86
CA LEU A 24 10.78 -2.75 -4.12
C LEU A 24 9.46 -1.97 -4.13
N HIS A 25 8.36 -2.68 -4.35
CA HIS A 25 7.02 -2.13 -4.46
C HIS A 25 5.99 -3.16 -3.98
N SER A 26 4.73 -2.75 -3.87
CA SER A 26 3.65 -3.57 -3.28
C SER A 26 3.55 -4.99 -3.85
N ALA A 27 3.73 -5.16 -5.17
CA ALA A 27 3.75 -6.49 -5.79
C ALA A 27 4.95 -7.40 -5.43
N ASN A 28 6.17 -6.89 -5.26
CA ASN A 28 7.37 -7.73 -5.12
C ASN A 28 7.96 -7.74 -3.70
N SER A 29 7.47 -6.88 -2.80
CA SER A 29 7.90 -6.79 -1.41
C SER A 29 7.22 -7.85 -0.54
N GLY A 30 7.99 -8.47 0.36
CA GLY A 30 7.48 -9.39 1.39
C GLY A 30 6.87 -8.68 2.60
N MET A 31 7.09 -7.37 2.74
CA MET A 31 6.40 -6.51 3.71
C MET A 31 6.37 -5.04 3.27
N ILE A 32 5.37 -4.30 3.76
CA ILE A 32 5.27 -2.85 3.59
C ILE A 32 5.06 -2.23 4.97
N VAL A 33 5.87 -1.23 5.32
CA VAL A 33 5.57 -0.33 6.44
C VAL A 33 4.89 0.90 5.86
N GLU A 34 3.59 1.04 6.14
CA GLU A 34 2.89 2.29 5.92
C GLU A 34 3.12 3.17 7.14
N ARG A 35 3.88 4.25 6.96
CA ARG A 35 3.99 5.32 7.97
C ARG A 35 3.06 6.45 7.55
N VAL A 36 2.23 6.94 8.46
CA VAL A 36 1.30 8.05 8.22
C VAL A 36 1.58 9.18 9.19
N GLY A 37 1.60 10.43 8.70
CA GLY A 37 1.77 11.61 9.53
C GLY A 37 0.90 12.77 9.08
N GLN A 38 0.32 13.52 10.02
CA GLN A 38 -0.44 14.73 9.73
C GLN A 38 0.47 15.95 9.84
N LEU A 39 0.66 16.69 8.75
CA LEU A 39 1.41 17.94 8.79
C LEU A 39 0.60 19.03 9.48
N ARG A 40 1.32 19.94 10.15
CA ARG A 40 0.79 21.24 10.55
C ARG A 40 0.61 22.10 9.31
N ASN A 41 -0.53 22.78 9.22
CA ASN A 41 -0.88 23.50 7.99
C ASN A 41 0.11 24.62 7.66
N GLU A 42 0.69 25.26 8.68
CA GLU A 42 1.68 26.34 8.52
C GLU A 42 3.05 25.87 7.98
N PHE A 43 3.35 24.57 8.08
CA PHE A 43 4.62 23.97 7.66
C PHE A 43 4.45 22.92 6.55
N ARG A 44 3.34 22.98 5.83
CA ARG A 44 2.94 21.94 4.87
C ARG A 44 3.92 21.79 3.69
N SER A 45 4.65 22.85 3.33
CA SER A 45 5.63 22.80 2.24
C SER A 45 6.94 22.18 2.73
N GLU A 46 7.42 22.63 3.88
CA GLU A 46 8.60 22.11 4.57
C GLU A 46 8.44 20.62 4.92
N GLY A 47 7.24 20.23 5.37
CA GLY A 47 6.86 18.86 5.66
C GLY A 47 6.91 17.93 4.44
N ARG A 48 6.43 18.39 3.27
CA ARG A 48 6.52 17.63 2.03
C ARG A 48 7.97 17.46 1.56
N THR A 49 8.79 18.51 1.67
CA THR A 49 10.22 18.43 1.38
C THR A 49 10.91 17.40 2.28
N PHE A 50 10.68 17.48 3.60
CA PHE A 50 11.19 16.48 4.54
C PHE A 50 10.76 15.06 4.17
N ALA A 51 9.49 14.86 3.86
CA ALA A 51 8.97 13.54 3.50
C ALA A 51 9.68 12.92 2.30
N ARG A 52 9.93 13.72 1.26
CA ARG A 52 10.66 13.28 0.07
C ARG A 52 12.13 13.02 0.36
N GLU A 53 12.78 13.86 1.15
CA GLU A 53 14.19 13.66 1.51
C GLU A 53 14.40 12.35 2.25
N ILE A 54 13.50 11.98 3.16
CA ILE A 54 13.56 10.67 3.83
C ILE A 54 13.39 9.52 2.84
N ALA A 55 12.43 9.63 1.91
CA ALA A 55 12.23 8.60 0.89
C ALA A 55 13.43 8.47 -0.05
N GLU A 56 13.98 9.59 -0.53
CA GLU A 56 15.18 9.63 -1.36
C GLU A 56 16.40 9.07 -0.62
N TYR A 57 16.55 9.39 0.67
CA TYR A 57 17.63 8.83 1.48
C TYR A 57 17.55 7.31 1.55
N ILE A 58 16.36 6.76 1.85
CA ILE A 58 16.14 5.31 1.87
C ILE A 58 16.44 4.72 0.49
N ASN A 59 15.87 5.26 -0.58
CA ASN A 59 16.06 4.75 -1.93
C ASN A 59 17.53 4.77 -2.38
N THR A 60 18.32 5.77 -1.97
CA THR A 60 19.72 5.90 -2.40
C THR A 60 20.71 5.17 -1.50
N LYS A 61 20.42 5.01 -0.21
CA LYS A 61 21.35 4.40 0.77
C LYS A 61 21.02 2.95 1.10
N GLN A 62 19.80 2.51 0.83
CA GLN A 62 19.30 1.18 1.17
C GLN A 62 18.88 0.38 -0.07
N VAL A 63 19.59 0.57 -1.19
CA VAL A 63 19.35 -0.18 -2.44
C VAL A 63 19.44 -1.68 -2.18
N GLY A 64 18.43 -2.43 -2.62
CA GLY A 64 18.31 -3.88 -2.37
C GLY A 64 17.82 -4.25 -0.96
N VAL A 65 17.72 -3.29 -0.04
CA VAL A 65 17.18 -3.48 1.32
C VAL A 65 15.76 -2.90 1.41
N ALA A 66 15.56 -1.66 0.96
CA ALA A 66 14.28 -1.00 1.03
C ALA A 66 14.03 -0.03 -0.14
N SER A 67 12.76 0.20 -0.45
CA SER A 67 12.34 1.31 -1.31
C SER A 67 11.16 2.05 -0.69
N ALA A 68 11.24 3.38 -0.67
CA ALA A 68 10.26 4.24 -0.03
C ALA A 68 9.60 5.19 -1.05
N PHE A 69 8.28 5.29 -0.98
CA PHE A 69 7.48 6.20 -1.80
C PHE A 69 6.53 7.02 -0.95
N VAL A 70 6.34 8.29 -1.31
CA VAL A 70 5.51 9.25 -0.60
C VAL A 70 4.19 9.47 -1.34
N TYR A 71 3.09 9.44 -0.60
CA TYR A 71 1.75 9.70 -1.09
C TYR A 71 1.03 10.70 -0.18
N GLU A 72 0.00 11.32 -0.74
CA GLU A 72 -0.96 12.14 -0.02
C GLU A 72 -2.38 11.64 -0.28
N GLU A 73 -3.28 11.82 0.69
CA GLU A 73 -4.70 11.52 0.47
C GLU A 73 -5.27 12.42 -0.65
N THR A 74 -5.70 11.81 -1.76
CA THR A 74 -6.33 12.50 -2.91
C THR A 74 -7.62 13.19 -2.47
N PHE A 75 -8.42 12.44 -1.71
CA PHE A 75 -9.65 12.87 -1.07
C PHE A 75 -9.65 12.30 0.34
N GLY A 76 -9.87 13.16 1.34
CA GLY A 76 -9.76 12.78 2.73
C GLY A 76 -9.16 13.92 3.56
N VAL A 77 -8.19 13.59 4.39
CA VAL A 77 -7.52 14.51 5.30
C VAL A 77 -6.36 15.21 4.59
N LYS A 78 -6.54 16.52 4.42
CA LYS A 78 -5.54 17.37 3.78
C LYS A 78 -4.22 17.39 4.55
N ASP A 79 -3.10 17.49 3.80
CA ASP A 79 -1.75 17.58 4.35
C ASP A 79 -1.34 16.33 5.17
N ARG A 80 -1.98 15.18 4.90
CA ARG A 80 -1.60 13.89 5.47
C ARG A 80 -0.68 13.14 4.52
N ILE A 81 0.48 12.78 5.04
CA ILE A 81 1.55 12.13 4.30
C ILE A 81 1.56 10.65 4.64
N HIS A 82 1.67 9.82 3.61
CA HIS A 82 1.86 8.38 3.72
C HIS A 82 3.21 8.01 3.10
N TRP A 83 4.09 7.35 3.85
CA TRP A 83 5.25 6.67 3.29
C TRP A 83 4.92 5.19 3.18
N PHE A 84 5.07 4.62 1.99
CA PHE A 84 5.11 3.17 1.83
C PHE A 84 6.57 2.75 1.71
N ILE A 85 7.08 2.11 2.75
CA ILE A 85 8.45 1.59 2.83
C ILE A 85 8.40 0.08 2.60
N HIS A 86 8.90 -0.35 1.45
CA HIS A 86 8.83 -1.72 0.97
C HIS A 86 10.13 -2.44 1.29
N MET A 87 10.04 -3.65 1.83
CA MET A 87 11.18 -4.52 2.12
C MET A 87 10.84 -5.97 1.74
N SER A 88 11.85 -6.78 1.50
CA SER A 88 11.65 -8.21 1.20
C SER A 88 11.35 -9.04 2.45
N SER A 89 11.76 -8.61 3.65
CA SER A 89 11.55 -9.36 4.89
C SER A 89 11.64 -8.49 6.15
N MET A 90 11.17 -9.03 7.28
CA MET A 90 11.31 -8.42 8.61
C MET A 90 12.78 -8.25 9.03
N ASP A 91 13.68 -9.16 8.63
CA ASP A 91 15.12 -9.04 8.90
C ASP A 91 15.71 -7.77 8.25
N GLN A 92 15.20 -7.37 7.08
CA GLN A 92 15.60 -6.11 6.45
C GLN A 92 15.08 -4.88 7.21
N TYR A 93 13.97 -5.00 7.92
CA TYR A 93 13.50 -3.92 8.79
C TYR A 93 14.47 -3.67 9.95
N GLU A 94 15.12 -4.70 10.49
CA GLU A 94 16.19 -4.54 11.50
C GLU A 94 17.34 -3.68 10.97
N THR A 95 17.68 -3.80 9.68
CA THR A 95 18.69 -2.95 9.03
C THR A 95 18.27 -1.47 9.05
N LEU A 96 17.00 -1.17 8.80
CA LEU A 96 16.48 0.20 8.88
C LEU A 96 16.43 0.73 10.31
N VAL A 97 16.14 -0.11 11.30
CA VAL A 97 16.21 0.27 12.72
C VAL A 97 17.64 0.64 13.10
N HIS A 98 18.62 -0.20 12.75
CA HIS A 98 20.03 0.06 13.03
C HIS A 98 20.59 1.30 12.32
N MET A 99 20.02 1.66 11.16
CA MET A 99 20.34 2.93 10.49
C MET A 99 20.02 4.14 11.38
N GLY A 100 18.92 4.09 12.15
CA GLY A 100 18.56 5.15 13.09
C GLY A 100 19.62 5.44 14.15
N ASP A 101 20.36 4.41 14.57
CA ASP A 101 21.38 4.51 15.62
C ASP A 101 22.76 4.84 15.07
N SER A 102 23.14 4.19 13.96
CA SER A 102 24.53 4.15 13.49
C SER A 102 24.82 5.06 12.29
N ASP A 103 23.80 5.48 11.54
CA ASP A 103 23.98 6.32 10.36
C ASP A 103 23.87 7.82 10.73
N GLU A 104 25.02 8.47 10.84
CA GLU A 104 25.11 9.90 11.16
C GLU A 104 24.40 10.77 10.11
N SER A 105 24.48 10.42 8.82
CA SER A 105 23.86 11.21 7.75
C SER A 105 22.33 11.11 7.81
N TYR A 106 21.80 9.92 8.12
CA TYR A 106 20.38 9.75 8.36
C TYR A 106 19.92 10.58 9.57
N ARG A 107 20.62 10.49 10.71
CA ARG A 107 20.29 11.27 11.92
C ARG A 107 20.41 12.78 11.71
N ASN A 108 21.36 13.22 10.90
CA ASN A 108 21.52 14.64 10.54
C ASN A 108 20.31 15.15 9.76
N THR A 109 19.65 14.29 8.97
CA THR A 109 18.38 14.63 8.32
C THR A 109 17.31 14.97 9.35
N PHE A 110 17.22 14.27 10.49
CA PHE A 110 16.26 14.62 11.55
C PHE A 110 16.72 15.82 12.41
N SER A 111 18.03 16.04 12.55
CA SER A 111 18.55 17.14 13.37
C SER A 111 18.55 18.50 12.65
N ARG A 112 18.37 18.49 11.32
CA ARG A 112 18.38 19.70 10.48
C ARG A 112 17.21 20.62 10.81
N ASN A 113 17.45 21.92 10.75
CA ASN A 113 16.41 22.93 10.84
C ASN A 113 15.64 22.99 9.50
N TYR A 114 14.35 22.63 9.51
CA TYR A 114 13.48 22.64 8.32
C TYR A 114 12.64 23.90 8.25
N ILE A 115 12.37 24.52 9.40
CA ILE A 115 11.49 25.65 9.51
C ILE A 115 12.35 26.92 9.50
N PRO A 116 12.08 27.89 8.61
CA PRO A 116 12.79 29.16 8.62
C PRO A 116 12.72 29.87 9.98
N GLU A 117 13.78 30.60 10.34
CA GLU A 117 13.87 31.30 11.64
C GLU A 117 12.73 32.31 11.83
N GLU A 118 12.29 32.97 10.76
CA GLU A 118 11.15 33.89 10.77
C GLU A 118 9.81 33.23 11.09
N LYS A 119 9.71 31.90 10.93
CA LYS A 119 8.56 31.07 11.36
C LYS A 119 8.79 30.40 12.72
N GLY A 120 9.85 30.81 13.43
CA GLY A 120 10.22 30.35 14.76
C GLY A 120 11.15 29.14 14.81
N GLY A 121 11.73 28.73 13.67
CA GLY A 121 12.74 27.67 13.61
C GLY A 121 12.24 26.27 14.00
N GLY A 122 13.02 25.23 13.75
CA GLY A 122 12.78 23.90 14.30
C GLY A 122 12.98 22.75 13.32
N THR A 123 13.12 21.56 13.92
CA THR A 123 13.38 20.31 13.22
C THR A 123 12.09 19.63 12.77
N TRP A 124 12.22 18.42 12.22
CA TRP A 124 11.10 17.61 11.71
C TRP A 124 9.92 17.50 12.69
N ALA A 125 10.17 17.42 14.00
CA ALA A 125 9.13 17.20 15.01
C ALA A 125 8.07 18.30 14.99
N ARG A 126 8.45 19.54 14.66
CA ARG A 126 7.50 20.66 14.55
C ARG A 126 6.68 20.64 13.26
N LEU A 127 7.09 19.87 12.24
CA LEU A 127 6.37 19.80 10.96
C LEU A 127 5.05 19.04 11.10
N PHE A 128 4.94 18.13 12.07
CA PHE A 128 3.79 17.25 12.27
C PHE A 128 2.96 17.64 13.50
N LEU A 129 1.69 17.25 13.50
CA LEU A 129 0.88 17.27 14.71
C LEU A 129 1.40 16.19 15.68
N ASP A 130 1.46 16.55 16.96
CA ASP A 130 1.97 15.66 18.01
C ASP A 130 1.10 14.39 18.09
N GLY A 131 1.74 13.23 18.14
CA GLY A 131 1.05 11.92 18.17
C GLY A 131 0.37 11.52 16.85
N SER A 132 0.55 12.27 15.77
CA SER A 132 -0.04 11.92 14.47
C SER A 132 0.74 10.87 13.68
N LEU A 133 2.03 10.68 13.99
CA LEU A 133 2.84 9.66 13.35
C LEU A 133 2.45 8.27 13.82
N ARG A 134 2.06 7.42 12.87
CA ARG A 134 1.68 6.03 13.11
C ARG A 134 2.26 5.13 12.04
N GLU A 135 2.53 3.88 12.40
CA GLU A 135 3.01 2.87 11.47
C GLU A 135 2.10 1.65 11.50
N THR A 136 1.88 1.09 10.33
CA THR A 136 1.18 -0.18 10.12
C THR A 136 2.06 -1.07 9.26
N VAL A 137 2.26 -2.31 9.70
CA VAL A 137 3.07 -3.29 8.98
C VAL A 137 2.14 -4.22 8.22
N LEU A 138 2.18 -4.16 6.89
CA LEU A 138 1.36 -4.94 5.98
C LEU A 138 2.14 -6.12 5.44
N LEU A 139 1.59 -7.32 5.59
CA LEU A 139 2.14 -8.57 5.06
C LEU A 139 1.30 -9.09 3.91
N PRO A 140 1.89 -9.44 2.75
CA PRO A 140 1.15 -10.03 1.64
C PRO A 140 0.41 -11.29 2.07
N GLN A 141 -0.89 -11.36 1.75
CA GLN A 141 -1.68 -12.56 1.99
C GLN A 141 -1.28 -13.69 1.04
N PHE A 142 -1.27 -14.92 1.54
CA PHE A 142 -1.12 -16.15 0.76
C PHE A 142 -2.07 -17.24 1.27
N TRP A 143 -2.30 -18.28 0.46
CA TRP A 143 -3.16 -19.42 0.83
C TRP A 143 -2.59 -20.18 2.03
N GLY A 144 -3.43 -20.48 3.03
CA GLY A 144 -3.01 -21.07 4.31
C GLY A 144 -2.63 -20.05 5.39
N MET A 145 -2.39 -18.78 5.03
CA MET A 145 -2.17 -17.71 6.01
C MET A 145 -3.43 -17.51 6.87
N TYR A 146 -3.24 -17.50 8.19
CA TYR A 146 -4.27 -17.30 9.22
C TYR A 146 -5.56 -18.14 9.04
N GLY A 147 -5.44 -19.36 8.51
CA GLY A 147 -6.57 -20.28 8.35
C GLY A 147 -7.53 -19.88 7.22
N THR A 148 -7.02 -19.23 6.17
CA THR A 148 -7.76 -19.04 4.91
C THR A 148 -8.20 -20.43 4.40
N ARG A 149 -9.51 -20.70 4.37
CA ARG A 149 -10.02 -22.00 3.92
C ARG A 149 -9.72 -22.19 2.44
N THR A 150 -8.94 -23.21 2.12
CA THR A 150 -8.67 -23.58 0.73
C THR A 150 -9.54 -24.78 0.37
N GLU A 151 -10.38 -24.64 -0.64
CA GLU A 151 -10.89 -25.81 -1.34
C GLU A 151 -9.71 -26.47 -2.08
N HIS A 152 -9.66 -27.81 -2.10
CA HIS A 152 -8.68 -28.58 -2.88
C HIS A 152 -7.18 -28.39 -2.52
N GLY A 153 -6.83 -28.01 -1.28
CA GLY A 153 -5.44 -28.01 -0.83
C GLY A 153 -4.56 -26.92 -1.44
N ALA A 154 -5.14 -25.78 -1.86
CA ALA A 154 -4.38 -24.68 -2.48
C ALA A 154 -3.23 -24.12 -1.60
N GLU A 155 -3.29 -24.32 -0.27
CA GLU A 155 -2.20 -24.00 0.65
C GLU A 155 -0.92 -24.81 0.36
N GLU A 156 -1.06 -26.06 -0.10
CA GLU A 156 0.05 -26.96 -0.46
C GLU A 156 0.86 -26.43 -1.66
N HIS A 157 0.25 -25.57 -2.48
CA HIS A 157 0.91 -24.92 -3.61
C HIS A 157 1.62 -23.62 -3.22
N SER A 158 1.36 -23.06 -2.04
CA SER A 158 2.06 -21.85 -1.60
C SER A 158 3.56 -22.14 -1.39
N GLU A 159 4.42 -21.18 -1.74
CA GLU A 159 5.87 -21.33 -1.52
C GLU A 159 6.19 -21.44 -0.02
N VAL A 160 5.44 -20.72 0.82
CA VAL A 160 5.58 -20.75 2.28
C VAL A 160 5.33 -22.15 2.84
N PHE A 161 4.28 -22.85 2.38
CA PHE A 161 4.01 -24.23 2.81
C PHE A 161 5.11 -25.20 2.38
N ARG A 162 5.67 -25.00 1.18
CA ARG A 162 6.67 -25.91 0.59
C ARG A 162 8.09 -25.66 1.11
N SER A 163 8.39 -24.47 1.62
CA SER A 163 9.70 -24.13 2.17
C SER A 163 9.90 -24.71 3.57
N GLN A 164 10.98 -25.48 3.78
CA GLN A 164 11.43 -25.90 5.11
C GLN A 164 12.55 -24.95 5.58
N GLY A 165 12.22 -23.91 6.35
CA GLY A 165 13.20 -22.95 6.89
C GLY A 165 12.60 -21.57 7.21
N ASN A 166 13.45 -20.55 7.44
CA ASN A 166 13.04 -19.14 7.48
C ASN A 166 12.51 -18.74 6.10
N SER A 167 11.20 -18.90 5.87
CA SER A 167 10.57 -18.54 4.62
C SER A 167 10.44 -17.02 4.55
N THR A 168 10.99 -16.42 3.49
CA THR A 168 10.62 -15.05 3.12
C THR A 168 9.19 -15.08 2.61
N LEU A 169 8.36 -14.14 3.06
CA LEU A 169 6.98 -14.05 2.56
C LEU A 169 7.04 -13.74 1.06
N PRO A 170 6.29 -14.48 0.22
CA PRO A 170 6.24 -14.16 -1.20
C PRO A 170 5.62 -12.78 -1.38
N GLY A 171 6.12 -12.02 -2.35
CA GLY A 171 5.50 -10.77 -2.74
C GLY A 171 4.05 -10.97 -3.21
N ALA A 172 3.23 -9.93 -3.09
CA ALA A 172 1.81 -10.01 -3.44
C ALA A 172 1.54 -10.35 -4.92
N GLN A 173 2.52 -10.23 -5.81
CA GLN A 173 2.43 -10.71 -7.19
C GLN A 173 2.07 -12.20 -7.28
N ALA A 174 2.46 -13.02 -6.30
CA ALA A 174 2.11 -14.44 -6.24
C ALA A 174 0.60 -14.67 -5.99
N GLN A 175 -0.18 -13.61 -5.73
CA GLN A 175 -1.61 -13.70 -5.57
C GLN A 175 -2.37 -13.77 -6.91
N THR A 176 -1.71 -13.45 -8.03
CA THR A 176 -2.34 -13.30 -9.34
C THR A 176 -1.51 -13.91 -10.46
N ASP A 177 -2.18 -14.31 -11.55
CA ASP A 177 -1.54 -14.84 -12.75
C ASP A 177 -1.37 -13.76 -13.85
N ILE A 178 -1.66 -12.49 -13.55
CA ILE A 178 -1.45 -11.39 -14.50
C ILE A 178 0.03 -11.31 -14.88
N PRO A 179 0.38 -11.17 -16.17
CA PRO A 179 1.74 -10.92 -16.61
C PRO A 179 2.37 -9.70 -15.93
N ALA A 180 3.66 -9.79 -15.55
CA ALA A 180 4.33 -8.75 -14.78
C ALA A 180 4.29 -7.34 -15.43
N ASP A 181 4.27 -7.26 -16.75
CA ASP A 181 4.18 -6.01 -17.51
C ASP A 181 2.78 -5.35 -17.47
N GLN A 182 1.77 -6.09 -16.99
CA GLN A 182 0.38 -5.64 -16.83
C GLN A 182 -0.01 -5.44 -15.37
N ILE A 183 0.90 -5.70 -14.42
CA ILE A 183 0.68 -5.47 -13.00
C ILE A 183 0.82 -3.98 -12.66
N MET A 184 -0.21 -3.43 -12.03
CA MET A 184 -0.14 -2.13 -11.37
C MET A 184 0.32 -2.33 -9.91
N HIS A 185 1.22 -1.48 -9.44
CA HIS A 185 1.80 -1.53 -8.10
C HIS A 185 2.12 -0.12 -7.59
N SER A 186 2.56 0.00 -6.33
CA SER A 186 2.77 1.29 -5.67
C SER A 186 3.68 2.22 -6.49
N ALA A 187 4.81 1.71 -7.01
CA ALA A 187 5.70 2.53 -7.82
C ALA A 187 5.14 2.98 -9.20
N ASN A 188 4.29 2.22 -9.90
CA ASN A 188 3.84 2.56 -11.26
C ASN A 188 2.39 3.08 -11.35
N ALA A 189 1.62 3.01 -10.25
CA ALA A 189 0.24 3.47 -10.22
C ALA A 189 0.12 5.00 -10.20
N GLY A 190 -0.96 5.50 -10.81
CA GLY A 190 -1.33 6.91 -10.72
C GLY A 190 -2.13 7.22 -9.45
N ILE A 191 -2.88 6.24 -8.94
CA ILE A 191 -3.62 6.29 -7.68
C ILE A 191 -3.55 4.93 -7.00
N VAL A 192 -3.43 4.91 -5.67
CA VAL A 192 -3.61 3.69 -4.87
C VAL A 192 -4.83 3.89 -3.98
N ILE A 193 -5.82 3.02 -4.09
CA ILE A 193 -6.89 2.93 -3.08
C ILE A 193 -6.42 1.97 -2.01
N HIS A 194 -6.25 2.49 -0.80
CA HIS A 194 -6.07 1.69 0.39
C HIS A 194 -7.45 1.44 1.01
N ARG A 195 -7.99 0.24 0.77
CA ARG A 195 -9.22 -0.21 1.42
C ARG A 195 -8.87 -1.05 2.64
N THR A 196 -9.49 -0.75 3.78
CA THR A 196 -9.34 -1.54 5.01
C THR A 196 -10.71 -2.06 5.44
N ALA A 197 -10.74 -3.23 6.07
CA ALA A 197 -11.94 -3.74 6.74
C ALA A 197 -11.57 -4.66 7.90
N GLU A 198 -12.36 -4.61 8.97
CA GLU A 198 -12.25 -5.55 10.09
C GLU A 198 -13.19 -6.72 9.88
N ILE A 199 -12.66 -7.93 10.00
CA ILE A 199 -13.40 -9.17 9.80
C ILE A 199 -14.04 -9.59 11.13
N VAL A 200 -15.28 -10.09 11.06
CA VAL A 200 -15.91 -10.76 12.20
C VAL A 200 -15.22 -12.10 12.41
N TYR A 201 -14.62 -12.30 13.58
CA TYR A 201 -13.79 -13.46 13.92
C TYR A 201 -14.40 -14.81 13.48
N ASP A 202 -15.70 -15.01 13.74
CA ASP A 202 -16.39 -16.26 13.42
C ASP A 202 -16.38 -16.57 11.91
N PHE A 203 -16.29 -15.55 11.05
CA PHE A 203 -16.35 -15.68 9.59
C PHE A 203 -14.99 -15.44 8.92
N ARG A 204 -13.89 -15.59 9.67
CA ARG A 204 -12.55 -15.20 9.20
C ARG A 204 -12.10 -15.91 7.94
N SER A 205 -12.42 -17.19 7.80
CA SER A 205 -12.02 -17.99 6.65
C SER A 205 -12.82 -17.60 5.40
N GLU A 206 -14.14 -17.42 5.55
CA GLU A 206 -15.05 -17.01 4.47
C GLU A 206 -14.77 -15.56 4.02
N ALA A 207 -14.43 -14.68 4.95
CA ALA A 207 -14.05 -13.30 4.69
C ALA A 207 -12.78 -13.20 3.85
N ARG A 208 -11.71 -13.94 4.22
CA ARG A 208 -10.46 -14.00 3.45
C ARG A 208 -10.68 -14.57 2.05
N GLN A 209 -11.51 -15.62 1.92
CA GLN A 209 -11.88 -16.18 0.62
C GLN A 209 -12.60 -15.14 -0.26
N PHE A 210 -13.60 -14.44 0.28
CA PHE A 210 -14.27 -13.36 -0.44
C PHE A 210 -13.31 -12.24 -0.85
N ALA A 211 -12.44 -11.82 0.06
CA ALA A 211 -11.48 -10.76 -0.20
C ALA A 211 -10.58 -11.10 -1.39
N ARG A 212 -10.16 -12.37 -1.47
CA ARG A 212 -9.30 -12.87 -2.55
C ARG A 212 -10.05 -12.96 -3.87
N GLU A 213 -11.25 -13.54 -3.86
CA GLU A 213 -12.09 -13.61 -5.06
C GLU A 213 -12.41 -12.21 -5.62
N ALA A 214 -12.66 -11.23 -4.75
CA ALA A 214 -12.88 -9.85 -5.14
C ALA A 214 -11.63 -9.21 -5.76
N ALA A 215 -10.44 -9.45 -5.19
CA ALA A 215 -9.18 -9.00 -5.77
C ALA A 215 -8.89 -9.66 -7.14
N ASP A 216 -9.06 -10.98 -7.23
CA ASP A 216 -8.86 -11.75 -8.46
C ASP A 216 -9.86 -11.35 -9.56
N ALA A 217 -11.08 -10.96 -9.18
CA ALA A 217 -12.07 -10.43 -10.11
C ALA A 217 -11.63 -9.08 -10.70
N ILE A 218 -11.10 -8.17 -9.88
CA ILE A 218 -10.55 -6.88 -10.36
C ILE A 218 -9.37 -7.16 -11.32
N ASN A 219 -8.44 -7.99 -10.87
CA ASN A 219 -7.22 -8.34 -11.58
C ASN A 219 -7.52 -8.91 -12.98
N ARG A 220 -8.40 -9.89 -13.08
CA ARG A 220 -8.74 -10.52 -14.37
C ARG A 220 -9.50 -9.60 -15.33
N ASN A 221 -10.29 -8.66 -14.81
CA ASN A 221 -11.14 -7.81 -15.64
C ASN A 221 -10.47 -6.50 -16.09
N LEU A 222 -9.42 -6.05 -15.40
CA LEU A 222 -8.76 -4.77 -15.68
C LEU A 222 -7.22 -4.90 -15.80
N PRO A 223 -6.68 -5.88 -16.56
CA PRO A 223 -5.24 -6.04 -16.68
C PRO A 223 -4.59 -4.79 -17.31
N GLY A 224 -3.44 -4.36 -16.79
CA GLY A 224 -2.74 -3.14 -17.22
C GLY A 224 -3.43 -1.82 -16.84
N GLU A 225 -4.58 -1.89 -16.17
CA GLU A 225 -5.32 -0.70 -15.71
C GLU A 225 -5.51 -0.69 -14.19
N ALA A 226 -5.84 -1.84 -13.60
CA ALA A 226 -5.97 -1.98 -12.16
C ALA A 226 -5.39 -3.30 -11.66
N THR A 227 -4.83 -3.28 -10.45
CA THR A 227 -4.41 -4.50 -9.76
C THR A 227 -4.65 -4.36 -8.27
N ALA A 228 -5.38 -5.32 -7.69
CA ALA A 228 -5.67 -5.41 -6.28
C ALA A 228 -4.81 -6.51 -5.63
N PHE A 229 -4.15 -6.14 -4.54
CA PHE A 229 -3.38 -7.04 -3.69
C PHE A 229 -3.91 -7.02 -2.27
N LEU A 230 -3.89 -8.17 -1.62
CA LEU A 230 -4.32 -8.36 -0.24
C LEU A 230 -3.14 -8.35 0.73
N TYR A 231 -3.35 -7.68 1.85
CA TYR A 231 -2.43 -7.68 2.98
C TYR A 231 -3.19 -7.82 4.30
N GLU A 232 -2.50 -8.29 5.33
CA GLU A 232 -2.97 -8.26 6.72
C GLU A 232 -1.94 -7.57 7.62
N GLU A 233 -2.38 -7.01 8.75
CA GLU A 233 -1.47 -6.38 9.71
C GLU A 233 -0.61 -7.43 10.43
N ALA A 234 0.72 -7.25 10.45
CA ALA A 234 1.61 -8.08 11.28
C ALA A 234 1.39 -7.82 12.78
N PHE A 235 1.16 -6.55 13.11
CA PHE A 235 0.96 -6.04 14.47
C PHE A 235 -0.19 -5.04 14.45
N GLY A 236 -1.07 -5.11 15.44
CA GLY A 236 -2.21 -4.22 15.53
C GLY A 236 -3.53 -4.96 15.72
N THR A 237 -4.54 -4.58 14.95
CA THR A 237 -5.88 -5.16 15.09
C THR A 237 -5.92 -6.49 14.36
N GLN A 238 -6.13 -7.57 15.11
CA GLN A 238 -6.29 -8.89 14.51
C GLN A 238 -7.46 -8.91 13.52
N ASP A 239 -7.33 -9.74 12.49
CA ASP A 239 -8.36 -9.94 11.47
C ASP A 239 -8.74 -8.62 10.73
N ARG A 240 -7.81 -7.66 10.65
CA ARG A 240 -7.91 -6.53 9.73
C ARG A 240 -7.23 -6.87 8.40
N ILE A 241 -8.00 -6.73 7.32
CA ILE A 241 -7.56 -6.98 5.96
C ILE A 241 -7.48 -5.67 5.17
N HIS A 242 -6.48 -5.61 4.31
CA HIS A 242 -6.15 -4.45 3.50
C HIS A 242 -6.15 -4.86 2.04
N TRP A 243 -6.86 -4.12 1.19
CA TRP A 243 -6.68 -4.16 -0.25
C TRP A 243 -5.91 -2.93 -0.65
N LEU A 244 -4.74 -3.12 -1.26
CA LEU A 244 -4.08 -2.08 -2.04
C LEU A 244 -4.51 -2.24 -3.49
N ILE A 245 -5.43 -1.39 -3.94
CA ILE A 245 -5.98 -1.39 -5.29
C ILE A 245 -5.29 -0.29 -6.08
N HIS A 246 -4.37 -0.70 -6.94
CA HIS A 246 -3.53 0.17 -7.76
C HIS A 246 -4.28 0.49 -9.04
N LEU A 247 -4.45 1.78 -9.33
CA LEU A 247 -5.16 2.26 -10.51
C LEU A 247 -4.20 3.06 -11.39
N LYS A 248 -4.30 2.85 -12.71
CA LYS A 248 -3.57 3.65 -13.70
C LYS A 248 -3.97 5.13 -13.65
N SER A 249 -5.25 5.41 -13.37
CA SER A 249 -5.77 6.78 -13.26
C SER A 249 -7.07 6.83 -12.44
N LEU A 250 -7.52 8.04 -12.08
CA LEU A 250 -8.85 8.25 -11.49
C LEU A 250 -9.99 7.79 -12.40
N ALA A 251 -9.82 7.83 -13.73
CA ALA A 251 -10.84 7.34 -14.67
C ALA A 251 -11.03 5.82 -14.57
N THR A 252 -9.96 5.08 -14.23
CA THR A 252 -10.03 3.64 -13.99
C THR A 252 -10.93 3.30 -12.79
N TYR A 253 -11.07 4.20 -11.81
CA TYR A 253 -11.97 3.99 -10.68
C TYR A 253 -13.44 3.86 -11.11
N GLN A 254 -13.87 4.61 -12.11
CA GLN A 254 -15.24 4.49 -12.63
C GLN A 254 -15.47 3.10 -13.24
N ARG A 255 -14.49 2.57 -13.98
CA ARG A 255 -14.54 1.20 -14.52
C ARG A 255 -14.61 0.15 -13.42
N LEU A 256 -13.84 0.34 -12.34
CA LEU A 256 -13.89 -0.52 -11.16
C LEU A 256 -15.30 -0.56 -10.54
N LEU A 257 -15.95 0.59 -10.38
CA LEU A 257 -17.33 0.67 -9.85
C LEU A 257 -18.34 -0.04 -10.76
N GLU A 258 -18.16 0.02 -12.07
CA GLU A 258 -19.06 -0.60 -13.05
C GLU A 258 -18.92 -2.12 -13.16
N LEU A 259 -17.84 -2.72 -12.64
CA LEU A 259 -17.55 -4.16 -12.82
C LEU A 259 -18.71 -5.06 -12.35
N HIS A 260 -19.20 -4.86 -11.12
CA HIS A 260 -20.29 -5.68 -10.57
C HIS A 260 -21.65 -5.49 -11.27
N VAL A 261 -21.78 -4.45 -12.11
CA VAL A 261 -22.96 -4.19 -12.93
C VAL A 261 -22.83 -4.89 -14.28
N ARG A 262 -21.64 -4.84 -14.89
CA ARG A 262 -21.40 -5.31 -16.25
C ARG A 262 -21.04 -6.79 -16.34
N ASP A 263 -20.41 -7.33 -15.31
CA ASP A 263 -19.96 -8.72 -15.28
C ASP A 263 -20.78 -9.55 -14.29
N ALA A 264 -21.50 -10.55 -14.80
CA ALA A 264 -22.35 -11.42 -14.00
C ALA A 264 -21.56 -12.31 -13.03
N SER A 265 -20.34 -12.72 -13.39
CA SER A 265 -19.46 -13.52 -12.52
C SER A 265 -18.93 -12.67 -11.37
N VAL A 266 -18.58 -11.41 -11.62
CA VAL A 266 -18.20 -10.46 -10.57
C VAL A 266 -19.40 -10.18 -9.68
N ARG A 267 -20.58 -9.96 -10.27
CA ARG A 267 -21.83 -9.78 -9.52
C ARG A 267 -22.08 -10.95 -8.56
N ASP A 268 -21.94 -12.18 -9.03
CA ASP A 268 -22.16 -13.39 -8.22
C ASP A 268 -21.28 -13.42 -6.96
N ILE A 269 -20.01 -13.02 -7.05
CA ILE A 269 -19.08 -12.93 -5.91
C ILE A 269 -19.67 -12.11 -4.76
N PHE A 270 -20.36 -11.00 -5.06
CA PHE A 270 -20.94 -10.10 -4.06
C PHE A 270 -22.34 -10.50 -3.58
N PHE A 271 -23.10 -11.29 -4.34
CA PHE A 271 -24.49 -11.64 -3.99
C PHE A 271 -24.66 -13.09 -3.53
N ARG A 272 -23.68 -13.97 -3.75
CA ARG A 272 -23.76 -15.35 -3.29
C ARG A 272 -23.86 -15.45 -1.77
N GLN A 273 -24.62 -16.43 -1.30
CA GLN A 273 -24.64 -16.80 0.12
C GLN A 273 -23.31 -17.46 0.50
N ARG A 274 -22.66 -16.95 1.54
CA ARG A 274 -21.34 -17.42 2.00
C ARG A 274 -21.39 -17.99 3.41
N ILE A 275 -22.37 -17.57 4.19
CA ILE A 275 -22.59 -18.05 5.54
C ILE A 275 -23.69 -19.10 5.49
N GLU A 276 -23.44 -20.25 6.10
CA GLU A 276 -24.41 -21.34 6.19
C GLU A 276 -25.67 -20.89 6.94
N PRO A 277 -26.88 -21.37 6.56
CA PRO A 277 -28.13 -21.01 7.23
C PRO A 277 -28.11 -21.24 8.75
N GLU A 278 -27.48 -22.33 9.20
CA GLU A 278 -27.35 -22.70 10.63
C GLU A 278 -26.49 -21.70 11.41
N ARG A 279 -25.62 -20.97 10.71
CA ARG A 279 -24.79 -19.88 11.25
C ARG A 279 -25.44 -18.50 11.03
N GLY A 280 -26.72 -18.50 10.69
CA GLY A 280 -27.56 -17.33 10.48
C GLY A 280 -27.67 -16.87 9.02
N GLY A 281 -27.00 -17.50 8.07
CA GLY A 281 -27.06 -17.16 6.65
C GLY A 281 -26.46 -15.79 6.29
N GLY A 282 -26.33 -15.52 4.99
CA GLY A 282 -26.00 -14.18 4.49
C GLY A 282 -24.83 -14.12 3.51
N SER A 283 -24.63 -12.93 2.96
CA SER A 283 -23.56 -12.61 2.01
C SER A 283 -22.32 -12.04 2.73
N TRP A 284 -21.36 -11.55 1.96
CA TRP A 284 -20.11 -10.99 2.46
C TRP A 284 -20.28 -9.89 3.51
N ALA A 285 -21.36 -9.10 3.43
CA ALA A 285 -21.55 -7.95 4.31
C ALA A 285 -21.62 -8.33 5.80
N ARG A 286 -21.98 -9.57 6.13
CA ARG A 286 -22.00 -10.08 7.51
C ARG A 286 -20.65 -10.58 8.01
N MET A 287 -19.70 -10.79 7.11
CA MET A 287 -18.37 -11.29 7.44
C MET A 287 -17.43 -10.18 7.93
N PHE A 288 -17.83 -8.91 7.78
CA PHE A 288 -17.07 -7.74 8.22
C PHE A 288 -17.85 -6.97 9.28
N VAL A 289 -17.12 -6.35 10.20
CA VAL A 289 -17.69 -5.46 11.21
C VAL A 289 -18.39 -4.31 10.50
N GLN A 290 -19.65 -4.04 10.86
CA GLN A 290 -20.43 -3.01 10.20
C GLN A 290 -19.76 -1.63 10.32
N GLY A 291 -19.55 -0.97 9.19
CA GLY A 291 -18.93 0.35 9.14
C GLY A 291 -17.40 0.36 9.25
N SER A 292 -16.74 -0.80 9.35
CA SER A 292 -15.27 -0.89 9.38
C SER A 292 -14.63 -0.74 8.01
N MET A 293 -15.38 -0.96 6.93
CA MET A 293 -14.86 -0.86 5.57
C MET A 293 -14.65 0.60 5.17
N THR A 294 -13.40 0.99 4.93
CA THR A 294 -13.03 2.36 4.55
C THR A 294 -12.12 2.35 3.33
N ASP A 295 -12.29 3.34 2.44
CA ASP A 295 -11.46 3.54 1.26
C ASP A 295 -10.73 4.88 1.39
N THR A 296 -9.40 4.86 1.32
CA THR A 296 -8.56 6.05 1.21
C THR A 296 -7.88 6.05 -0.15
N ALA A 297 -8.11 7.09 -0.96
CA ALA A 297 -7.40 7.26 -2.22
C ALA A 297 -6.09 8.03 -1.99
N LEU A 298 -4.99 7.51 -2.51
CA LEU A 298 -3.64 8.04 -2.35
C LEU A 298 -3.06 8.41 -3.71
N THR A 299 -2.55 9.64 -3.82
CA THR A 299 -1.84 10.13 -5.00
C THR A 299 -0.34 10.20 -4.72
N PRO A 300 0.52 9.70 -5.63
CA PRO A 300 1.95 9.90 -5.53
C PRO A 300 2.32 11.38 -5.41
N GLN A 301 3.14 11.70 -4.42
CA GLN A 301 3.70 13.05 -4.28
C GLN A 301 4.61 13.33 -5.50
N HIS A 302 4.50 14.53 -6.06
CA HIS A 302 5.38 15.04 -7.13
C HIS A 302 5.65 16.54 -6.94
N TRP A 303 6.71 17.07 -7.57
CA TRP A 303 7.03 18.50 -7.49
C TRP A 303 5.97 19.35 -8.18
N GLY A 304 5.68 20.52 -7.62
CA GLY A 304 4.60 21.39 -8.08
C GLY A 304 3.21 21.01 -7.54
N MET A 305 3.07 19.83 -6.94
CA MET A 305 1.86 19.46 -6.19
C MET A 305 1.75 20.33 -4.94
N TYR A 306 0.56 20.93 -4.73
CA TYR A 306 0.19 21.75 -3.56
C TYR A 306 1.23 22.82 -3.14
N ALA A 307 1.84 23.49 -4.12
CA ALA A 307 2.82 24.56 -3.89
C ALA A 307 4.10 24.11 -3.15
N THR A 308 4.53 22.86 -3.35
CA THR A 308 5.95 22.55 -3.24
C THR A 308 6.70 23.40 -4.27
N ALA A 309 7.77 24.09 -3.83
CA ALA A 309 8.56 24.91 -4.74
C ALA A 309 9.00 24.05 -5.94
N PRO A 310 8.97 24.58 -7.18
CA PRO A 310 9.46 23.85 -8.33
C PRO A 310 10.91 23.44 -8.08
N GLU A 311 11.27 22.24 -8.54
CA GLU A 311 12.61 21.69 -8.41
C GLU A 311 13.61 22.72 -8.93
N ALA A 312 14.44 23.28 -8.03
CA ALA A 312 15.44 24.25 -8.41
C ALA A 312 16.55 23.53 -9.18
N GLY A 313 16.40 23.46 -10.51
CA GLY A 313 17.43 23.07 -11.47
C GLY A 313 18.12 21.74 -11.19
N ARG A 314 17.57 20.66 -11.77
CA ARG A 314 18.36 19.52 -12.22
C ARG A 314 18.06 19.28 -13.70
#